data_AF-A0A972Z3Z2-F1
#
_entry.id   AF-A0A972Z3Z2-F1
#
_cell.length_a   1.000
_cell.length_b   1.000
_cell.length_c   1.000
_cell.angle_alpha   90.00
_cell.angle_beta   90.00
_cell.angle_gamma   90.00
#
_symmetry.space_group_name_H-M   'P 1'
#
loop_
_entity.id
_entity.type
_entity.pdbx_description
1 polymer ?
#
loop_
_entity_poly.entity_id
_entity_poly.type
_entity_poly.pdbx_seq_one_letter_code
_entity_poly.pdbx_strand_id
1 'polypeptide(L)'
;MVTKLVIFILILMMVIAAGCVPVVVPPPANVVTMIVEDSDGNRISPVYITITLPDGTETTRTTTNGRATFSPTDADKGKTFTIDPEHSSYTFSPDPYELTWFGIPTTVNFEATRIPVAPTWYRDSDNDTYGDPGTTLETDTQPTGYVGNSNDCNDSDASVNPGATELCGDGIDQDCNGSDLTCTLQTWYLDSDGDGYGGLSTRIADTQPTGYVADSGDCDDSVCCGAGINPGATEICGDGIDQDCSGSDLNCPLNLFTITVKTSTGLPVDGVTVTIDTPYGDVERETGSDGEATYSPSLLYSGRSYTITPTKSGYSFNPPSKTVIWSVGYHFYIGFEAVDIESDTDNDGAPDYVENIAGTDPTDPLETPKPKTIYEYDELGRILKITRIK
;
A
#
# COMPACT_ATOMS: atom_id res chain seq x y z
N MET A 1 -51.25 -44.69 -95.59
CA MET A 1 -50.93 -43.24 -95.55
C MET A 1 -50.40 -42.89 -94.17
N VAL A 2 -49.15 -43.26 -93.87
CA VAL A 2 -48.42 -42.77 -92.69
C VAL A 2 -47.09 -42.28 -93.23
N THR A 3 -47.18 -41.20 -93.99
CA THR A 3 -46.04 -40.58 -94.69
C THR A 3 -46.27 -39.08 -94.69
N LYS A 4 -46.49 -38.50 -93.50
CA LYS A 4 -46.57 -37.05 -93.29
C LYS A 4 -46.55 -36.66 -91.80
N LEU A 5 -45.68 -37.26 -90.97
CA LEU A 5 -45.37 -36.71 -89.63
C LEU A 5 -44.11 -37.32 -88.95
N VAL A 6 -43.03 -37.63 -89.69
CA VAL A 6 -41.75 -38.09 -89.10
C VAL A 6 -40.52 -37.48 -89.80
N ILE A 7 -40.67 -36.30 -90.43
CA ILE A 7 -39.56 -35.58 -91.11
C ILE A 7 -39.39 -34.16 -90.51
N PHE A 8 -39.76 -33.99 -89.24
CA PHE A 8 -39.46 -32.74 -88.50
C PHE A 8 -38.86 -32.97 -87.10
N ILE A 9 -38.58 -34.22 -86.71
CA ILE A 9 -37.89 -34.58 -85.44
C ILE A 9 -36.68 -35.50 -85.74
N LEU A 10 -36.07 -35.37 -86.93
CA LEU A 10 -34.79 -36.02 -87.25
C LEU A 10 -33.75 -35.05 -87.84
N ILE A 11 -33.95 -33.74 -87.64
CA ILE A 11 -32.97 -32.67 -87.93
C ILE A 11 -32.61 -31.94 -86.61
N LEU A 12 -32.61 -32.64 -85.47
CA LEU A 12 -32.21 -32.04 -84.18
C LEU A 12 -31.34 -32.93 -83.28
N MET A 13 -31.02 -34.17 -83.65
CA MET A 13 -30.22 -35.04 -82.76
C MET A 13 -29.14 -35.88 -83.47
N MET A 14 -28.54 -35.39 -84.56
CA MET A 14 -27.42 -36.13 -85.16
C MET A 14 -26.47 -35.26 -86.01
N VAL A 15 -25.90 -34.22 -85.40
CA VAL A 15 -24.52 -33.78 -85.71
C VAL A 15 -23.86 -33.34 -84.40
N ILE A 16 -23.65 -34.29 -83.50
CA ILE A 16 -22.62 -34.22 -82.47
C ILE A 16 -21.34 -34.75 -83.16
N ALA A 17 -20.64 -33.86 -83.85
CA ALA A 17 -19.26 -34.05 -84.31
C ALA A 17 -18.69 -32.70 -84.75
N ALA A 18 -18.83 -31.68 -83.90
CA ALA A 18 -17.93 -30.54 -83.96
C ALA A 18 -16.57 -31.06 -83.49
N GLY A 19 -15.68 -31.34 -84.45
CA GLY A 19 -14.28 -31.61 -84.18
C GLY A 19 -13.73 -30.46 -83.34
N CYS A 20 -13.54 -30.73 -82.06
CA CYS A 20 -12.65 -29.95 -81.22
C CYS A 20 -11.25 -30.26 -81.72
N VAL A 21 -10.80 -29.52 -82.75
CA VAL A 21 -9.37 -29.44 -83.04
C VAL A 21 -8.77 -28.84 -81.78
N PRO A 22 -7.82 -29.50 -81.09
CA PRO A 22 -7.08 -28.83 -80.04
C PRO A 22 -6.45 -27.60 -80.72
N VAL A 23 -6.88 -26.40 -80.33
CA VAL A 23 -6.12 -25.20 -80.64
C VAL A 23 -4.78 -25.46 -79.98
N VAL A 24 -3.80 -25.88 -80.77
CA VAL A 24 -2.40 -25.81 -80.40
C VAL A 24 -2.16 -24.31 -80.28
N VAL A 25 -2.32 -23.79 -79.06
CA VAL A 25 -1.86 -22.45 -78.75
C VAL A 25 -0.39 -22.44 -79.16
N PRO A 26 0.03 -21.57 -80.10
CA PRO A 26 1.42 -21.54 -80.53
C PRO A 26 2.30 -21.39 -79.27
N PRO A 27 3.48 -22.03 -79.23
CA PRO A 27 4.38 -21.92 -78.09
C PRO A 27 4.55 -20.44 -77.73
N PRO A 28 4.60 -20.09 -76.43
CA PRO A 28 4.63 -18.70 -76.00
C PRO A 28 5.75 -17.96 -76.71
N ALA A 29 5.42 -16.74 -77.08
CA ALA A 29 6.15 -15.84 -77.95
C ALA A 29 7.67 -15.85 -77.75
N ASN A 30 8.38 -15.60 -78.85
CA ASN A 30 9.78 -15.16 -78.95
C ASN A 30 10.07 -14.01 -77.95
N VAL A 31 10.27 -14.34 -76.68
CA VAL A 31 10.33 -13.40 -75.55
C VAL A 31 11.59 -13.65 -74.75
N VAL A 32 12.20 -12.56 -74.31
CA VAL A 32 13.23 -12.57 -73.29
C VAL A 32 12.57 -12.28 -71.95
N THR A 33 12.76 -13.17 -70.99
CA THR A 33 12.33 -13.00 -69.61
C THR A 33 13.52 -12.58 -68.76
N MET A 34 13.42 -11.45 -68.08
CA MET A 34 14.40 -10.99 -67.11
C MET A 34 13.84 -11.26 -65.71
N ILE A 35 14.63 -11.92 -64.88
CA ILE A 35 14.32 -12.31 -63.52
C ILE A 35 15.29 -11.57 -62.60
N VAL A 36 14.76 -10.92 -61.57
CA VAL A 36 15.56 -10.25 -60.55
C VAL A 36 15.21 -10.85 -59.19
N GLU A 37 16.18 -11.50 -58.57
CA GLU A 37 16.05 -12.16 -57.27
C GLU A 37 17.23 -11.78 -56.36
N ASP A 38 17.06 -11.81 -55.04
CA ASP A 38 18.20 -11.77 -54.11
C ASP A 38 18.85 -13.17 -53.96
N SER A 39 19.91 -13.25 -53.15
CA SER A 39 20.62 -14.51 -52.86
C SER A 39 19.76 -15.59 -52.21
N ASP A 40 18.64 -15.22 -51.60
CA ASP A 40 17.68 -16.11 -50.95
C ASP A 40 16.57 -16.57 -51.92
N GLY A 41 16.57 -16.05 -53.16
CA GLY A 41 15.57 -16.35 -54.19
C GLY A 41 14.30 -15.48 -54.10
N ASN A 42 14.30 -14.41 -53.31
CA ASN A 42 13.16 -13.49 -53.24
C ASN A 42 13.13 -12.57 -54.45
N ARG A 43 11.96 -12.43 -55.07
CA ARG A 43 11.72 -11.59 -56.25
C ARG A 43 11.77 -10.09 -55.90
N ILE A 44 12.69 -9.33 -56.48
CA ILE A 44 12.84 -7.89 -56.22
C ILE A 44 12.03 -7.07 -57.22
N SER A 45 11.16 -6.19 -56.72
CA SER A 45 10.26 -5.38 -57.55
C SER A 45 9.85 -4.10 -56.81
N PRO A 46 9.73 -2.95 -57.51
CA PRO A 46 10.09 -2.71 -58.91
C PRO A 46 11.62 -2.60 -59.09
N VAL A 47 12.13 -3.09 -60.20
CA VAL A 47 13.48 -2.80 -60.72
C VAL A 47 13.31 -2.26 -62.12
N TYR A 48 14.00 -1.17 -62.44
CA TYR A 48 14.00 -0.60 -63.78
C TYR A 48 15.07 -1.32 -64.58
N ILE A 49 14.72 -1.84 -65.75
CA ILE A 49 15.64 -2.55 -66.63
C ILE A 49 15.71 -1.80 -67.94
N THR A 50 16.83 -1.13 -68.18
CA THR A 50 17.13 -0.47 -69.43
C THR A 50 17.66 -1.49 -70.42
N ILE A 51 17.04 -1.53 -71.60
CA ILE A 51 17.42 -2.42 -72.69
C ILE A 51 17.91 -1.53 -73.83
N THR A 52 19.19 -1.60 -74.13
CA THR A 52 19.79 -0.89 -75.26
C THR A 52 19.76 -1.79 -76.49
N LEU A 53 19.06 -1.33 -77.52
CA LEU A 53 18.94 -1.97 -78.81
C LEU A 53 20.25 -1.82 -79.62
N PRO A 54 20.48 -2.68 -80.63
CA PRO A 54 21.69 -2.66 -81.45
C PRO A 54 21.95 -1.34 -82.21
N ASP A 55 20.91 -0.54 -82.44
CA ASP A 55 21.00 0.78 -83.07
C ASP A 55 21.26 1.92 -82.06
N GLY A 56 21.44 1.57 -80.78
CA GLY A 56 21.66 2.50 -79.66
C GLY A 56 20.36 3.07 -79.07
N THR A 57 19.18 2.68 -79.55
CA THR A 57 17.92 3.12 -78.94
C THR A 57 17.63 2.38 -77.64
N GLU A 58 17.06 3.06 -76.66
CA GLU A 58 16.82 2.48 -75.33
C GLU A 58 15.33 2.30 -75.06
N THR A 59 15.00 1.22 -74.36
CA THR A 59 13.68 1.03 -73.78
C THR A 59 13.78 0.51 -72.36
N THR A 60 13.01 1.10 -71.44
CA THR A 60 12.99 0.66 -70.05
C THR A 60 11.80 -0.24 -69.80
N ARG A 61 12.00 -1.34 -69.07
CA ARG A 61 10.95 -2.18 -68.50
C ARG A 61 10.99 -2.04 -66.99
N THR A 62 9.85 -2.21 -66.32
CA THR A 62 9.81 -2.34 -64.86
C THR A 62 9.42 -3.76 -64.52
N THR A 63 10.12 -4.38 -63.57
CA THR A 63 9.71 -5.69 -63.08
C THR A 63 8.35 -5.63 -62.40
N THR A 64 7.56 -6.69 -62.58
CA THR A 64 6.37 -7.00 -61.79
C THR A 64 6.61 -8.37 -61.16
N ASN A 65 6.59 -8.47 -59.83
CA ASN A 65 6.96 -9.67 -59.07
C ASN A 65 8.36 -10.20 -59.44
N GLY A 66 9.35 -9.31 -59.55
CA GLY A 66 10.74 -9.65 -59.92
C GLY A 66 10.89 -10.26 -61.30
N ARG A 67 9.94 -9.96 -62.20
CA ARG A 67 9.98 -10.39 -63.58
C ARG A 67 9.64 -9.25 -64.52
N ALA A 68 10.43 -9.09 -65.58
CA ALA A 68 10.09 -8.25 -66.73
C ALA A 68 10.25 -9.06 -68.02
N THR A 69 9.55 -8.66 -69.08
CA THR A 69 9.63 -9.32 -70.38
C THR A 69 9.74 -8.30 -71.50
N PHE A 70 10.51 -8.62 -72.53
CA PHE A 70 10.46 -7.92 -73.82
C PHE A 70 10.48 -8.92 -74.97
N SER A 71 9.93 -8.53 -76.11
CA SER A 71 9.73 -9.40 -77.26
C SER A 71 10.54 -8.90 -78.46
N PRO A 72 11.78 -9.38 -78.65
CA PRO A 72 12.53 -9.10 -79.87
C PRO A 72 11.79 -9.63 -81.11
N THR A 73 11.99 -8.98 -82.24
CA THR A 73 11.38 -9.41 -83.50
C THR A 73 12.30 -10.38 -84.26
N ASP A 74 11.78 -11.02 -85.31
CA ASP A 74 12.62 -11.84 -86.20
C ASP A 74 13.73 -11.02 -86.89
N ALA A 75 13.51 -9.71 -87.10
CA ALA A 75 14.51 -8.80 -87.66
C ALA A 75 15.69 -8.56 -86.72
N ASP A 76 15.58 -8.94 -85.45
CA ASP A 76 16.62 -8.76 -84.44
C ASP A 76 17.47 -10.02 -84.22
N LYS A 77 17.20 -11.10 -84.97
CA LYS A 77 18.01 -12.32 -84.92
C LYS A 77 19.46 -12.04 -85.29
N GLY A 78 20.38 -12.51 -84.46
CA GLY A 78 21.82 -12.33 -84.57
C GLY A 78 22.33 -10.98 -84.06
N LYS A 79 21.46 -10.09 -83.57
CA LYS A 79 21.88 -8.82 -82.95
C LYS A 79 22.03 -8.97 -81.44
N THR A 80 22.84 -8.10 -80.84
CA THR A 80 23.14 -8.10 -79.40
C THR A 80 22.45 -6.92 -78.71
N PHE A 81 21.83 -7.20 -77.57
CA PHE A 81 21.14 -6.27 -76.69
C PHE A 81 21.94 -6.14 -75.39
N THR A 82 22.06 -4.93 -74.87
CA THR A 82 22.57 -4.69 -73.51
C THR A 82 21.39 -4.57 -72.56
N ILE A 83 21.42 -5.29 -71.44
CA ILE A 83 20.35 -5.31 -70.43
C ILE A 83 20.95 -4.87 -69.09
N ASP A 84 20.49 -3.73 -68.59
CA ASP A 84 21.04 -3.01 -67.44
C ASP A 84 19.92 -2.78 -66.39
N PRO A 85 19.91 -3.56 -65.29
CA PRO A 85 19.00 -3.33 -64.16
C PRO A 85 19.49 -2.21 -63.22
N GLU A 86 18.60 -1.30 -62.85
CA GLU A 86 18.87 -0.18 -61.94
C GLU A 86 17.86 -0.11 -60.78
N HIS A 87 18.38 0.15 -59.58
CA HIS A 87 17.60 0.46 -58.38
C HIS A 87 18.49 1.18 -57.35
N SER A 88 17.95 2.19 -56.65
CA SER A 88 18.73 3.01 -55.70
C SER A 88 19.26 2.26 -54.47
N SER A 89 18.66 1.11 -54.14
CA SER A 89 18.99 0.29 -52.96
C SER A 89 19.67 -1.04 -53.26
N TYR A 90 19.92 -1.38 -54.53
CA TYR A 90 20.54 -2.66 -54.90
C TYR A 90 21.63 -2.44 -55.94
N THR A 91 22.67 -3.28 -55.85
CA THR A 91 23.57 -3.55 -56.98
C THR A 91 23.15 -4.87 -57.61
N PHE A 92 23.45 -5.06 -58.89
CA PHE A 92 23.04 -6.25 -59.62
C PHE A 92 24.23 -7.00 -60.21
N SER A 93 24.12 -8.32 -60.31
CA SER A 93 25.10 -9.15 -60.99
C SER A 93 24.39 -10.23 -61.82
N PRO A 94 24.76 -10.43 -63.10
CA PRO A 94 25.68 -9.62 -63.90
C PRO A 94 25.07 -8.26 -64.26
N ASP A 95 25.89 -7.20 -64.37
CA ASP A 95 25.43 -5.89 -64.82
C ASP A 95 26.57 -5.12 -65.54
N PRO A 96 26.42 -4.72 -66.82
CA PRO A 96 25.30 -5.05 -67.71
C PRO A 96 25.38 -6.50 -68.24
N TYR A 97 24.25 -7.03 -68.71
CA TYR A 97 24.19 -8.33 -69.40
C TYR A 97 24.05 -8.18 -70.91
N GLU A 98 24.97 -8.79 -71.66
CA GLU A 98 24.95 -8.81 -73.13
C GLU A 98 24.22 -10.06 -73.66
N LEU A 99 23.13 -9.86 -74.40
CA LEU A 99 22.30 -10.93 -74.96
C LEU A 99 22.30 -10.88 -76.49
N THR A 100 22.86 -11.89 -77.16
CA THR A 100 22.61 -12.10 -78.60
C THR A 100 21.32 -12.89 -78.82
N TRP A 101 20.38 -12.32 -79.58
CA TRP A 101 19.08 -12.93 -79.82
C TRP A 101 19.09 -13.94 -80.98
N PHE A 102 18.65 -15.17 -80.75
CA PHE A 102 18.59 -16.21 -81.79
C PHE A 102 17.16 -16.59 -82.21
N GLY A 103 16.14 -15.89 -81.73
CA GLY A 103 14.75 -16.28 -81.98
C GLY A 103 14.27 -17.44 -81.11
N ILE A 104 14.91 -17.65 -79.96
CA ILE A 104 14.55 -18.70 -78.99
C ILE A 104 14.20 -18.02 -77.66
N PRO A 105 13.13 -18.43 -76.96
CA PRO A 105 12.84 -17.89 -75.63
C PRO A 105 14.04 -18.02 -74.71
N THR A 106 14.42 -16.91 -74.07
CA THR A 106 15.61 -16.83 -73.21
C THR A 106 15.24 -16.25 -71.86
N THR A 107 15.83 -16.80 -70.80
CA THR A 107 15.73 -16.26 -69.44
C THR A 107 17.08 -15.70 -69.03
N VAL A 108 17.10 -14.48 -68.50
CA VAL A 108 18.26 -13.82 -67.89
C VAL A 108 17.96 -13.63 -66.41
N ASN A 109 18.87 -14.07 -65.54
CA ASN A 109 18.73 -13.91 -64.09
C ASN A 109 19.74 -12.87 -63.61
N PHE A 110 19.27 -11.96 -62.77
CA PHE A 110 20.05 -10.94 -62.08
C PHE A 110 19.94 -11.19 -60.58
N GLU A 111 21.08 -11.32 -59.91
CA GLU A 111 21.17 -11.36 -58.45
C GLU A 111 21.25 -9.92 -57.93
N ALA A 112 20.30 -9.53 -57.08
CA ALA A 112 20.22 -8.24 -56.45
C ALA A 112 20.87 -8.29 -55.06
N THR A 113 21.92 -7.50 -54.86
CA THR A 113 22.59 -7.35 -53.57
C THR A 113 22.24 -6.00 -52.97
N ARG A 114 21.62 -5.98 -51.78
CA ARG A 114 21.22 -4.74 -51.11
C ARG A 114 22.44 -3.88 -50.80
N ILE A 115 22.41 -2.61 -51.20
CA ILE A 115 23.42 -1.62 -50.83
C ILE A 115 23.32 -1.40 -49.31
N PRO A 116 24.40 -1.61 -48.52
CA PRO A 116 24.37 -1.31 -47.10
C PRO A 116 24.23 0.20 -46.91
N VAL A 117 23.20 0.61 -46.16
CA VAL A 117 23.07 2.00 -45.67
C VAL A 117 23.87 2.05 -44.37
N ALA A 118 24.86 2.95 -44.31
CA ALA A 118 25.63 3.15 -43.08
C ALA A 118 24.69 3.64 -41.97
N PRO A 119 24.74 3.06 -40.75
CA PRO A 119 23.98 3.60 -39.64
C PRO A 119 24.46 5.00 -39.28
N THR A 120 23.51 5.84 -38.86
CA THR A 120 23.78 7.15 -38.28
C THR A 120 24.12 6.98 -36.80
N TRP A 121 25.23 7.58 -36.37
CA TRP A 121 25.67 7.65 -34.98
C TRP A 121 25.59 9.08 -34.48
N TYR A 122 25.31 9.28 -33.20
CA TYR A 122 25.10 10.57 -32.55
C TYR A 122 26.17 10.81 -31.50
N ARG A 123 26.72 12.03 -31.42
CA ARG A 123 27.82 12.33 -30.49
C ARG A 123 27.33 12.20 -29.04
N ASP A 124 28.17 11.62 -28.20
CA ASP A 124 27.97 11.49 -26.73
C ASP A 124 29.19 12.12 -26.05
N SER A 125 29.03 13.38 -25.65
CA SER A 125 30.10 14.27 -25.19
C SER A 125 30.32 14.25 -23.70
N ASP A 126 29.25 14.06 -22.92
CA ASP A 126 29.26 14.04 -21.47
C ASP A 126 29.27 12.62 -20.89
N ASN A 127 29.19 11.61 -21.77
CA ASN A 127 29.35 10.19 -21.46
C ASN A 127 28.22 9.59 -20.64
N ASP A 128 26.98 10.00 -20.91
CA ASP A 128 25.77 9.47 -20.27
C ASP A 128 25.02 8.40 -21.09
N THR A 129 25.55 8.04 -22.26
CA THR A 129 25.03 7.05 -23.23
C THR A 129 23.88 7.51 -24.13
N TYR A 130 23.48 8.77 -24.03
CA TYR A 130 22.54 9.41 -24.94
C TYR A 130 23.30 10.30 -25.94
N GLY A 131 22.71 10.50 -27.11
CA GLY A 131 23.39 11.15 -28.22
C GLY A 131 22.71 12.42 -28.69
N ASP A 132 23.51 13.42 -29.03
CA ASP A 132 23.07 14.71 -29.58
C ASP A 132 22.42 14.54 -30.96
N PRO A 133 21.11 14.83 -31.14
CA PRO A 133 20.45 14.80 -32.44
C PRO A 133 21.03 15.81 -33.45
N GLY A 134 21.73 16.85 -32.99
CA GLY A 134 22.38 17.88 -33.79
C GLY A 134 23.75 17.48 -34.35
N THR A 135 24.41 16.47 -33.78
CA THR A 135 25.77 16.07 -34.15
C THR A 135 25.84 14.60 -34.55
N THR A 136 25.82 14.35 -35.87
CA THR A 136 25.75 12.99 -36.43
C THR A 136 26.97 12.59 -37.26
N LEU A 137 27.18 11.28 -37.39
CA LEU A 137 28.21 10.67 -38.24
C LEU A 137 27.70 9.35 -38.83
N GLU A 138 27.77 9.20 -40.15
CA GLU A 138 27.41 7.95 -40.85
C GLU A 138 28.66 7.07 -41.05
N THR A 139 28.64 5.86 -40.49
CA THR A 139 29.72 4.88 -40.65
C THR A 139 29.23 3.48 -40.30
N ASP A 140 29.85 2.45 -40.90
CA ASP A 140 29.45 1.05 -40.71
C ASP A 140 29.62 0.55 -39.27
N THR A 141 30.52 1.17 -38.49
CA THR A 141 30.82 0.78 -37.10
C THR A 141 30.81 1.99 -36.18
N GLN A 142 30.34 1.81 -34.94
CA GLN A 142 30.29 2.86 -33.91
C GLN A 142 31.63 3.61 -33.76
N PRO A 143 31.67 4.91 -34.06
CA PRO A 143 32.82 5.75 -33.73
C PRO A 143 32.97 5.89 -32.21
N THR A 144 34.20 6.09 -31.75
CA THR A 144 34.46 6.43 -30.34
C THR A 144 33.80 7.77 -29.99
N GLY A 145 33.07 7.82 -28.86
CA GLY A 145 32.36 9.04 -28.41
C GLY A 145 31.05 9.29 -29.15
N TYR A 146 30.46 8.26 -29.75
CA TYR A 146 29.15 8.31 -30.38
C TYR A 146 28.29 7.12 -29.95
N VAL A 147 26.97 7.29 -29.95
CA VAL A 147 25.95 6.26 -29.61
C VAL A 147 24.89 6.14 -30.70
N GLY A 148 24.07 5.08 -30.64
CA GLY A 148 23.08 4.76 -31.66
C GLY A 148 21.70 5.40 -31.46
N ASN A 149 21.55 6.28 -30.47
CA ASN A 149 20.30 6.99 -30.16
C ASN A 149 20.53 8.50 -30.22
N SER A 150 19.44 9.27 -30.38
CA SER A 150 19.47 10.72 -30.60
C SER A 150 18.64 11.47 -29.55
N ASN A 151 18.59 10.94 -28.33
CA ASN A 151 17.59 11.33 -27.34
C ASN A 151 18.15 12.31 -26.30
N ASP A 152 19.37 12.79 -26.48
CA ASP A 152 19.97 13.75 -25.56
C ASP A 152 19.52 15.17 -25.88
N CYS A 153 18.94 15.85 -24.90
CA CYS A 153 18.53 17.24 -25.01
C CYS A 153 19.63 18.22 -24.55
N ASN A 154 20.67 17.75 -23.86
CA ASN A 154 21.82 18.52 -23.42
C ASN A 154 23.11 17.67 -23.34
N ASP A 155 23.76 17.48 -24.50
CA ASP A 155 25.05 16.77 -24.69
C ASP A 155 26.26 17.51 -24.10
N SER A 156 26.08 18.19 -22.98
CA SER A 156 27.14 18.80 -22.18
C SER A 156 26.98 18.57 -20.69
N ASP A 157 25.91 17.88 -20.27
CA ASP A 157 25.54 17.63 -18.90
C ASP A 157 24.95 16.22 -18.74
N ALA A 158 25.78 15.29 -18.28
CA ALA A 158 25.41 13.90 -18.04
C ALA A 158 24.28 13.68 -17.01
N SER A 159 23.81 14.74 -16.34
CA SER A 159 22.64 14.70 -15.46
C SER A 159 21.32 15.05 -16.16
N VAL A 160 21.36 15.40 -17.46
CA VAL A 160 20.22 15.80 -18.29
C VAL A 160 20.10 14.84 -19.47
N ASN A 161 19.31 13.79 -19.31
CA ASN A 161 19.05 12.76 -20.32
C ASN A 161 17.76 11.98 -20.02
N PRO A 162 17.22 11.18 -20.96
CA PRO A 162 16.00 10.38 -20.76
C PRO A 162 15.95 9.43 -19.56
N GLY A 163 17.08 9.15 -18.92
CA GLY A 163 17.16 8.32 -17.71
C GLY A 163 17.29 9.13 -16.41
N ALA A 164 17.41 10.45 -16.48
CA ALA A 164 17.58 11.31 -15.33
C ALA A 164 16.32 11.39 -14.46
N THR A 165 16.52 11.70 -13.18
CA THR A 165 15.41 11.99 -12.26
C THR A 165 15.11 13.47 -12.29
N GLU A 166 13.85 13.80 -12.52
CA GLU A 166 13.42 15.18 -12.60
C GLU A 166 13.40 15.87 -11.22
N LEU A 167 13.96 17.08 -11.16
CA LEU A 167 13.82 18.00 -10.05
C LEU A 167 12.72 18.99 -10.40
N CYS A 168 11.57 18.84 -9.74
CA CYS A 168 10.41 19.65 -10.11
C CYS A 168 10.67 21.15 -9.94
N GLY A 169 10.27 21.95 -10.93
CA GLY A 169 10.17 23.40 -10.82
C GLY A 169 11.49 24.15 -10.72
N ASP A 170 12.62 23.51 -11.04
CA ASP A 170 13.93 24.18 -11.13
C ASP A 170 14.17 24.84 -12.51
N GLY A 171 13.27 24.60 -13.46
CA GLY A 171 13.29 25.16 -14.81
C GLY A 171 14.12 24.37 -15.81
N ILE A 172 14.64 23.19 -15.44
CA ILE A 172 15.41 22.30 -16.29
C ILE A 172 14.58 21.03 -16.55
N ASP A 173 14.54 20.58 -17.81
CA ASP A 173 13.97 19.30 -18.24
C ASP A 173 15.08 18.26 -18.17
N GLN A 174 15.30 17.65 -17.00
CA GLN A 174 16.41 16.72 -16.79
C GLN A 174 16.15 15.41 -17.54
N ASP A 175 14.92 14.93 -17.59
CA ASP A 175 14.57 13.67 -18.24
C ASP A 175 14.29 13.79 -19.76
N CYS A 176 14.54 14.96 -20.35
CA CYS A 176 14.34 15.25 -21.77
C CYS A 176 12.94 14.85 -22.29
N ASN A 177 11.90 14.89 -21.46
CA ASN A 177 10.53 14.56 -21.88
C ASN A 177 9.83 15.72 -22.61
N GLY A 178 10.46 16.90 -22.64
CA GLY A 178 9.98 18.12 -23.27
C GLY A 178 9.46 19.18 -22.31
N SER A 179 9.53 18.94 -20.99
CA SER A 179 9.11 19.89 -19.96
C SER A 179 9.59 19.53 -18.56
N ASP A 180 10.03 20.55 -17.82
CA ASP A 180 10.23 20.46 -16.36
C ASP A 180 8.95 19.99 -15.64
N LEU A 181 9.12 19.03 -14.73
CA LEU A 181 8.04 18.54 -13.87
C LEU A 181 7.49 19.65 -12.96
N THR A 182 6.18 19.84 -12.98
CA THR A 182 5.53 20.76 -12.05
C THR A 182 5.50 20.18 -10.63
N CYS A 183 6.00 20.92 -9.64
CA CYS A 183 5.92 20.49 -8.25
C CYS A 183 4.48 20.38 -7.75
N THR A 184 4.16 19.25 -7.13
CA THR A 184 2.98 19.15 -6.27
C THR A 184 3.35 19.64 -4.89
N LEU A 185 3.03 20.90 -4.62
CA LEU A 185 3.28 21.50 -3.32
C LEU A 185 2.21 21.06 -2.33
N GLN A 186 2.63 20.63 -1.14
CA GLN A 186 1.74 20.37 -0.03
C GLN A 186 2.11 21.25 1.17
N THR A 187 1.14 21.46 2.05
CA THR A 187 1.33 22.16 3.31
C THR A 187 1.84 21.17 4.34
N TRP A 188 2.98 21.48 4.94
CA TRP A 188 3.57 20.75 6.05
C TRP A 188 3.40 21.55 7.34
N TYR A 189 3.22 20.88 8.46
CA TYR A 189 2.94 21.45 9.78
C TYR A 189 4.13 21.18 10.69
N LEU A 190 4.64 22.21 11.39
CA LEU A 190 5.78 22.07 12.30
C LEU A 190 5.41 21.08 13.41
N ASP A 191 6.28 20.13 13.68
CA ASP A 191 6.21 19.16 14.78
C ASP A 191 7.28 19.58 15.78
N SER A 192 6.91 20.47 16.70
CA SER A 192 7.81 21.17 17.60
C SER A 192 8.24 20.26 18.76
N ASP A 193 7.36 19.39 19.24
CA ASP A 193 7.60 18.52 20.37
C ASP A 193 7.98 17.07 20.02
N GLY A 194 7.85 16.69 18.74
CA GLY A 194 8.35 15.45 18.18
C GLY A 194 7.43 14.25 18.35
N ASP A 195 6.12 14.46 18.49
CA ASP A 195 5.15 13.38 18.67
C ASP A 195 4.56 12.81 17.35
N GLY A 196 4.85 13.47 16.22
CA GLY A 196 4.44 13.06 14.88
C GLY A 196 3.18 13.75 14.35
N TYR A 197 2.57 14.65 15.12
CA TYR A 197 1.51 15.55 14.71
C TYR A 197 2.03 16.99 14.67
N GLY A 198 1.50 17.81 13.77
CA GLY A 198 1.98 19.18 13.59
C GLY A 198 0.95 20.22 14.00
N GLY A 199 1.45 21.34 14.53
CA GLY A 199 0.63 22.46 14.98
C GLY A 199 0.24 23.44 13.86
N LEU A 200 -0.06 24.69 14.23
CA LEU A 200 -0.55 25.72 13.29
C LEU A 200 0.54 26.33 12.38
N SER A 201 1.82 26.13 12.71
CA SER A 201 2.93 26.70 11.97
C SER A 201 3.17 25.89 10.69
N THR A 202 2.99 26.51 9.52
CA THR A 202 3.03 25.79 8.25
C THR A 202 4.22 26.16 7.37
N ARG A 203 4.59 25.25 6.48
CA ARG A 203 5.55 25.45 5.39
C ARG A 203 5.05 24.74 4.14
N ILE A 204 5.06 25.44 3.01
CA ILE A 204 4.74 24.83 1.72
C ILE A 204 6.03 24.30 1.10
N ALA A 205 6.04 23.02 0.74
CA ALA A 205 7.17 22.35 0.08
C ALA A 205 6.68 21.14 -0.74
N ASP A 206 7.48 20.74 -1.71
CA ASP A 206 7.30 19.52 -2.52
C ASP A 206 7.60 18.24 -1.73
N THR A 207 8.58 18.32 -0.83
CA THR A 207 9.07 17.25 0.04
C THR A 207 9.00 17.67 1.50
N GLN A 208 8.96 16.69 2.42
CA GLN A 208 8.85 16.92 3.86
C GLN A 208 10.05 17.73 4.39
N PRO A 209 9.84 18.96 4.87
CA PRO A 209 10.88 19.70 5.55
C PRO A 209 11.24 19.03 6.86
N THR A 210 12.51 19.12 7.26
CA THR A 210 12.96 18.60 8.57
C THR A 210 12.21 19.28 9.71
N GLY A 211 11.65 18.47 10.63
CA GLY A 211 10.86 18.94 11.77
C GLY A 211 9.42 19.31 11.42
N TYR A 212 8.93 18.95 10.24
CA TYR A 212 7.52 19.13 9.86
C TYR A 212 6.89 17.80 9.50
N VAL A 213 5.57 17.66 9.66
CA VAL A 213 4.75 16.50 9.32
C VAL A 213 3.54 16.89 8.47
N ALA A 214 2.90 15.91 7.83
CA ALA A 214 1.74 16.17 6.97
C ALA A 214 0.43 16.29 7.76
N ASP A 215 0.38 15.68 8.95
CA ASP A 215 -0.80 15.71 9.82
C ASP A 215 -0.81 16.98 10.66
N SER A 216 -1.94 17.69 10.67
CA SER A 216 -2.11 18.95 11.40
C SER A 216 -2.91 18.79 12.70
N GLY A 217 -2.98 17.56 13.21
CA GLY A 217 -3.90 17.19 14.28
C GLY A 217 -3.49 17.66 15.68
N ASP A 218 -2.32 18.27 15.84
CA ASP A 218 -1.80 18.65 17.15
C ASP A 218 -2.51 19.90 17.70
N CYS A 219 -3.14 19.76 18.86
CA CYS A 219 -3.81 20.83 19.57
C CYS A 219 -2.92 21.56 20.60
N ASP A 220 -1.75 21.01 20.96
CA ASP A 220 -0.71 21.64 21.79
C ASP A 220 0.71 21.30 21.31
N ASP A 221 1.15 21.93 20.21
CA ASP A 221 2.49 21.76 19.60
C ASP A 221 3.62 22.45 20.40
N SER A 222 3.60 22.37 21.73
CA SER A 222 4.58 23.03 22.61
C SER A 222 5.64 22.07 23.15
N VAL A 223 6.91 22.38 22.87
CA VAL A 223 8.08 21.55 23.25
C VAL A 223 8.13 21.12 24.72
N CYS A 224 7.55 21.89 25.66
CA CYS A 224 7.66 21.62 27.09
C CYS A 224 6.71 20.54 27.62
N CYS A 225 5.54 20.35 27.01
CA CYS A 225 4.51 19.44 27.51
C CYS A 225 3.53 18.92 26.45
N GLY A 226 3.64 19.39 25.22
CA GLY A 226 2.75 19.09 24.10
C GLY A 226 2.78 17.64 23.64
N ALA A 227 3.93 16.97 23.72
CA ALA A 227 4.11 15.63 23.12
C ALA A 227 3.17 14.52 23.66
N GLY A 228 2.42 14.79 24.74
CA GLY A 228 1.37 13.92 25.27
C GLY A 228 -0.06 14.36 24.95
N ILE A 229 -0.23 15.38 24.11
CA ILE A 229 -1.48 16.06 23.76
C ILE A 229 -1.58 16.08 22.23
N ASN A 230 -2.09 14.99 21.67
CA ASN A 230 -2.21 14.77 20.23
C ASN A 230 -3.30 13.74 19.94
N PRO A 231 -3.78 13.60 18.69
CA PRO A 231 -4.85 12.66 18.33
C PRO A 231 -4.61 11.17 18.68
N GLY A 232 -3.36 10.79 18.93
CA GLY A 232 -2.98 9.43 19.34
C GLY A 232 -2.86 9.25 20.86
N ALA A 233 -2.97 10.32 21.64
CA ALA A 233 -2.80 10.27 23.09
C ALA A 233 -3.96 9.56 23.79
N THR A 234 -3.68 9.05 24.99
CA THR A 234 -4.71 8.44 25.84
C THR A 234 -5.29 9.47 26.78
N GLU A 235 -6.61 9.63 26.73
CA GLU A 235 -7.37 10.51 27.62
C GLU A 235 -7.23 10.17 29.11
N ILE A 236 -6.98 11.19 29.92
CA ILE A 236 -7.09 11.18 31.37
C ILE A 236 -8.38 11.90 31.75
N CYS A 237 -9.47 11.13 31.84
CA CYS A 237 -10.78 11.70 32.07
C CYS A 237 -10.83 12.66 33.29
N GLY A 238 -11.45 13.82 33.10
CA GLY A 238 -11.79 14.76 34.17
C GLY A 238 -10.62 15.51 34.79
N ASP A 239 -9.45 15.55 34.13
CA ASP A 239 -8.32 16.38 34.55
C ASP A 239 -8.35 17.80 33.95
N GLY A 240 -9.28 18.08 33.04
CA GLY A 240 -9.49 19.36 32.39
C GLY A 240 -8.63 19.60 31.15
N ILE A 241 -7.88 18.61 30.70
CA ILE A 241 -7.03 18.66 29.50
C ILE A 241 -7.62 17.67 28.47
N ASP A 242 -7.69 18.10 27.21
CA ASP A 242 -8.07 17.27 26.06
C ASP A 242 -6.77 16.72 25.46
N GLN A 243 -6.33 15.55 25.92
CA GLN A 243 -5.07 14.95 25.47
C GLN A 243 -5.19 14.40 24.06
N ASP A 244 -6.33 13.82 23.68
CA ASP A 244 -6.54 13.19 22.39
C ASP A 244 -7.02 14.17 21.30
N CYS A 245 -7.01 15.47 21.59
CA CYS A 245 -7.44 16.54 20.68
C CYS A 245 -8.83 16.29 20.06
N SER A 246 -9.73 15.59 20.77
CA SER A 246 -11.09 15.29 20.30
C SER A 246 -12.04 16.50 20.40
N GLY A 247 -11.58 17.58 21.03
CA GLY A 247 -12.29 18.84 21.23
C GLY A 247 -12.89 19.00 22.62
N SER A 248 -12.68 18.03 23.51
CA SER A 248 -13.09 18.09 24.92
C SER A 248 -12.45 16.98 25.75
N ASP A 249 -12.05 17.31 26.99
CA ASP A 249 -11.69 16.33 28.02
C ASP A 249 -12.78 15.25 28.16
N LEU A 250 -12.36 13.99 28.15
CA LEU A 250 -13.23 12.85 28.35
C LEU A 250 -13.94 12.94 29.70
N ASN A 251 -15.27 13.01 29.67
CA ASN A 251 -16.04 12.99 30.92
C ASN A 251 -15.95 11.60 31.57
N CYS A 252 -15.47 11.52 32.82
CA CYS A 252 -15.38 10.25 33.52
C CYS A 252 -16.76 9.60 33.69
N PRO A 253 -16.91 8.29 33.41
CA PRO A 253 -18.10 7.57 33.83
C PRO A 253 -18.22 7.67 35.36
N LEU A 254 -19.37 8.17 35.83
CA LEU A 254 -19.69 8.32 37.26
C LEU A 254 -19.59 6.95 37.95
N ASN A 255 -18.50 6.70 38.68
CA ASN A 255 -18.34 5.50 39.49
C ASN A 255 -18.72 5.82 40.93
N LEU A 256 -19.74 5.16 41.47
CA LEU A 256 -20.10 5.33 42.88
C LEU A 256 -19.15 4.48 43.75
N PHE A 257 -18.72 5.01 44.88
CA PHE A 257 -18.16 4.19 45.95
C PHE A 257 -19.12 4.13 47.13
N THR A 258 -19.26 2.95 47.71
CA THR A 258 -20.10 2.71 48.88
C THR A 258 -19.19 2.31 50.03
N ILE A 259 -19.11 3.18 51.03
CA ILE A 259 -18.47 2.87 52.31
C ILE A 259 -19.54 2.34 53.24
N THR A 260 -19.26 1.21 53.88
CA THR A 260 -20.16 0.55 54.83
C THR A 260 -19.52 0.53 56.21
N VAL A 261 -20.29 0.92 57.22
CA VAL A 261 -19.84 0.94 58.62
C VAL A 261 -20.82 0.14 59.45
N LYS A 262 -20.32 -0.97 60.02
CA LYS A 262 -21.15 -1.95 60.74
C LYS A 262 -20.49 -2.35 62.05
N THR A 263 -21.27 -2.79 63.03
CA THR A 263 -20.75 -3.38 64.25
C THR A 263 -20.13 -4.75 64.00
N SER A 264 -19.44 -5.32 65.01
CA SER A 264 -18.96 -6.72 65.01
C SER A 264 -20.07 -7.75 64.74
N THR A 265 -21.31 -7.40 65.08
CA THR A 265 -22.51 -8.22 64.84
C THR A 265 -23.17 -7.96 63.47
N GLY A 266 -22.60 -7.07 62.66
CA GLY A 266 -23.06 -6.73 61.32
C GLY A 266 -24.21 -5.73 61.26
N LEU A 267 -24.56 -5.09 62.38
CA LEU A 267 -25.59 -4.05 62.42
C LEU A 267 -25.06 -2.73 61.84
N PRO A 268 -25.83 -2.00 61.04
CA PRO A 268 -25.42 -0.72 60.51
C PRO A 268 -25.25 0.34 61.60
N VAL A 269 -24.24 1.20 61.46
CA VAL A 269 -24.04 2.35 62.36
C VAL A 269 -24.30 3.64 61.59
N ASP A 270 -25.43 4.28 61.87
CA ASP A 270 -25.84 5.56 61.27
C ASP A 270 -25.02 6.74 61.81
N GLY A 271 -24.94 7.84 61.06
CA GLY A 271 -24.28 9.08 61.50
C GLY A 271 -22.77 8.97 61.76
N VAL A 272 -22.08 8.04 61.10
CA VAL A 272 -20.60 8.00 61.07
C VAL A 272 -20.14 8.97 59.99
N THR A 273 -19.31 9.96 60.36
CA THR A 273 -18.66 10.84 59.39
C THR A 273 -17.47 10.10 58.79
N VAL A 274 -17.46 9.94 57.47
CA VAL A 274 -16.32 9.36 56.76
C VAL A 274 -15.60 10.47 56.00
N THR A 275 -14.29 10.54 56.18
CA THR A 275 -13.42 11.54 55.55
C THR A 275 -12.50 10.85 54.55
N ILE A 276 -12.30 11.49 53.39
CA ILE A 276 -11.37 11.06 52.36
C ILE A 276 -10.34 12.16 52.16
N ASP A 277 -9.09 11.85 52.47
CA ASP A 277 -7.97 12.76 52.26
C ASP A 277 -7.65 12.86 50.76
N THR A 278 -7.72 14.07 50.20
CA THR A 278 -7.38 14.35 48.80
C THR A 278 -6.31 15.44 48.70
N PRO A 279 -5.56 15.50 47.58
CA PRO A 279 -4.58 16.56 47.34
C PRO A 279 -5.12 17.99 47.37
N TYR A 280 -6.45 18.16 47.32
CA TYR A 280 -7.14 19.46 47.29
C TYR A 280 -7.95 19.75 48.57
N GLY A 281 -7.83 18.89 49.58
CA GLY A 281 -8.55 18.98 50.85
C GLY A 281 -9.47 17.79 51.11
N ASP A 282 -9.91 17.68 52.36
CA ASP A 282 -10.72 16.56 52.83
C ASP A 282 -12.16 16.62 52.28
N VAL A 283 -12.68 15.46 51.85
CA VAL A 283 -14.09 15.29 51.47
C VAL A 283 -14.80 14.46 52.55
N GLU A 284 -15.88 15.00 53.11
CA GLU A 284 -16.62 14.35 54.20
C GLU A 284 -18.06 14.00 53.82
N ARG A 285 -18.57 12.87 54.33
CA ARG A 285 -19.99 12.51 54.27
C ARG A 285 -20.38 11.60 55.43
N GLU A 286 -21.60 11.78 55.92
CA GLU A 286 -22.18 10.90 56.93
C GLU A 286 -22.80 9.64 56.30
N THR A 287 -22.73 8.52 57.01
CA THR A 287 -23.50 7.30 56.70
C THR A 287 -24.99 7.53 56.93
N GLY A 288 -25.83 6.90 56.12
CA GLY A 288 -27.28 6.83 56.37
C GLY A 288 -27.66 5.75 57.38
N SER A 289 -28.96 5.58 57.59
CA SER A 289 -29.54 4.64 58.56
C SER A 289 -29.26 3.15 58.24
N ASP A 290 -28.82 2.85 57.04
CA ASP A 290 -28.32 1.55 56.57
C ASP A 290 -26.81 1.36 56.82
N GLY A 291 -26.15 2.32 57.49
CA GLY A 291 -24.72 2.31 57.77
C GLY A 291 -23.88 2.51 56.51
N GLU A 292 -24.47 3.02 55.43
CA GLU A 292 -23.78 3.23 54.16
C GLU A 292 -23.62 4.71 53.83
N ALA A 293 -22.44 5.08 53.35
CA ALA A 293 -22.17 6.38 52.75
C ALA A 293 -21.76 6.17 51.28
N THR A 294 -22.61 6.59 50.36
CA THR A 294 -22.36 6.52 48.92
C THR A 294 -21.88 7.85 48.39
N TYR A 295 -20.79 7.85 47.65
CA TYR A 295 -20.19 9.06 47.14
C TYR A 295 -20.04 9.00 45.63
N SER A 296 -20.28 10.15 44.99
CA SER A 296 -19.97 10.38 43.58
C SER A 296 -18.63 11.13 43.52
N PRO A 297 -17.58 10.56 42.90
CA PRO A 297 -16.29 11.20 42.80
C PRO A 297 -16.33 12.22 41.67
N SER A 298 -16.60 13.47 42.03
CA SER A 298 -16.29 14.61 41.15
C SER A 298 -14.86 15.13 41.35
N LEU A 299 -14.07 14.51 42.25
CA LEU A 299 -12.75 15.01 42.69
C LEU A 299 -11.68 13.91 42.90
N LEU A 300 -11.95 12.65 42.52
CA LEU A 300 -10.99 11.54 42.66
C LEU A 300 -10.42 11.14 41.30
N TYR A 301 -9.09 11.13 41.17
CA TYR A 301 -8.32 10.88 39.94
C TYR A 301 -7.83 9.44 39.90
N SER A 302 -8.02 8.78 38.75
CA SER A 302 -7.63 7.38 38.56
C SER A 302 -6.14 7.17 38.84
N GLY A 303 -5.78 6.02 39.39
CA GLY A 303 -4.39 5.65 39.71
C GLY A 303 -3.81 6.32 40.95
N ARG A 304 -4.55 7.22 41.62
CA ARG A 304 -4.09 7.87 42.86
C ARG A 304 -4.53 7.12 44.12
N SER A 305 -3.75 7.27 45.17
CA SER A 305 -3.99 6.69 46.49
C SER A 305 -4.77 7.65 47.38
N TYR A 306 -5.83 7.15 48.01
CA TYR A 306 -6.71 7.91 48.91
C TYR A 306 -6.84 7.23 50.26
N THR A 307 -6.82 7.99 51.35
CA THR A 307 -6.99 7.48 52.72
C THR A 307 -8.39 7.80 53.22
N ILE A 308 -9.14 6.77 53.59
CA ILE A 308 -10.51 6.85 54.10
C ILE A 308 -10.48 6.63 55.62
N THR A 309 -11.07 7.55 56.37
CA THR A 309 -11.08 7.55 57.84
C THR A 309 -12.50 7.76 58.37
N PRO A 310 -13.12 6.78 59.04
CA PRO A 310 -14.39 6.97 59.75
C PRO A 310 -14.19 7.63 61.12
N THR A 311 -15.14 8.46 61.52
CA THR A 311 -15.17 9.13 62.83
C THR A 311 -16.59 9.22 63.36
N LYS A 312 -16.77 8.94 64.65
CA LYS A 312 -18.02 9.14 65.40
C LYS A 312 -17.70 9.13 66.89
N SER A 313 -18.22 10.10 67.64
CA SER A 313 -18.07 10.12 69.10
C SER A 313 -18.71 8.88 69.73
N GLY A 314 -18.06 8.30 70.74
CA GLY A 314 -18.52 7.07 71.39
C GLY A 314 -18.26 5.79 70.60
N TYR A 315 -17.55 5.85 69.47
CA TYR A 315 -17.15 4.67 68.70
C TYR A 315 -15.65 4.65 68.40
N SER A 316 -15.08 3.45 68.32
CA SER A 316 -13.77 3.19 67.72
C SER A 316 -13.93 2.35 66.44
N PHE A 317 -12.99 2.48 65.50
CA PHE A 317 -13.10 1.83 64.18
C PHE A 317 -11.91 0.92 63.90
N ASN A 318 -12.20 -0.26 63.33
CA ASN A 318 -11.20 -1.23 62.91
C ASN A 318 -11.38 -1.61 61.43
N PRO A 319 -10.36 -1.41 60.58
CA PRO A 319 -9.16 -0.60 60.85
C PRO A 319 -9.51 0.88 61.07
N PRO A 320 -8.66 1.69 61.72
CA PRO A 320 -8.92 3.11 61.94
C PRO A 320 -8.93 3.93 60.64
N SER A 321 -8.28 3.44 59.59
CA SER A 321 -8.35 3.99 58.24
C SER A 321 -8.03 2.91 57.20
N LYS A 322 -8.42 3.15 55.94
CA LYS A 322 -8.03 2.31 54.79
C LYS A 322 -7.49 3.18 53.67
N THR A 323 -6.40 2.74 53.06
CA THR A 323 -5.86 3.37 51.85
C THR A 323 -6.23 2.54 50.63
N VAL A 324 -6.80 3.17 49.61
CA VAL A 324 -7.18 2.53 48.35
C VAL A 324 -6.60 3.28 47.17
N ILE A 325 -6.21 2.54 46.13
CA ILE A 325 -5.88 3.13 44.83
C ILE A 325 -7.16 3.24 44.04
N TRP A 326 -7.53 4.45 43.64
CA TRP A 326 -8.70 4.68 42.83
C TRP A 326 -8.46 4.17 41.40
N SER A 327 -9.44 3.52 40.80
CA SER A 327 -9.37 3.08 39.41
C SER A 327 -10.74 3.23 38.76
N VAL A 328 -10.78 3.90 37.62
CA VAL A 328 -12.02 4.08 36.85
C VAL A 328 -12.61 2.74 36.41
N GLY A 329 -13.94 2.65 36.40
CA GLY A 329 -14.70 1.50 35.86
C GLY A 329 -15.03 0.40 36.87
N TYR A 330 -14.78 0.60 38.17
CA TYR A 330 -15.09 -0.35 39.22
C TYR A 330 -15.92 0.28 40.35
N HIS A 331 -16.93 -0.45 40.84
CA HIS A 331 -17.57 -0.14 42.10
C HIS A 331 -16.75 -0.72 43.25
N PHE A 332 -16.37 0.14 44.20
CA PHE A 332 -15.60 -0.25 45.38
C PHE A 332 -16.50 -0.34 46.61
N TYR A 333 -16.35 -1.44 47.34
CA TYR A 333 -16.96 -1.66 48.65
C TYR A 333 -15.89 -1.57 49.72
N ILE A 334 -15.99 -0.57 50.60
CA ILE A 334 -15.03 -0.35 51.68
C ILE A 334 -15.76 -0.53 53.01
N GLY A 335 -15.41 -1.57 53.75
CA GLY A 335 -16.01 -1.88 55.05
C GLY A 335 -15.15 -1.45 56.24
N PHE A 336 -15.80 -0.87 57.26
CA PHE A 336 -15.24 -0.61 58.57
C PHE A 336 -16.09 -1.28 59.65
N GLU A 337 -15.41 -1.85 60.65
CA GLU A 337 -16.06 -2.33 61.86
C GLU A 337 -16.07 -1.20 62.90
N ALA A 338 -17.24 -0.90 63.45
CA ALA A 338 -17.44 0.10 64.50
C ALA A 338 -17.71 -0.58 65.84
N VAL A 339 -16.98 -0.19 66.85
CA VAL A 339 -17.09 -0.71 68.22
C VAL A 339 -17.56 0.42 69.11
N ASP A 340 -18.71 0.24 69.77
CA ASP A 340 -19.22 1.18 70.77
C ASP A 340 -18.30 1.15 72.00
N ILE A 341 -17.80 2.32 72.41
CA ILE A 341 -16.85 2.44 73.52
C ILE A 341 -17.48 3.08 74.77
N GLU A 342 -18.75 3.46 74.70
CA GLU A 342 -19.50 4.04 75.81
C GLU A 342 -20.56 3.08 76.36
N SER A 343 -20.89 1.99 75.64
CA SER A 343 -21.84 0.99 76.12
C SER A 343 -21.28 0.25 77.33
N ASP A 344 -22.08 0.19 78.39
CA ASP A 344 -21.83 -0.49 79.66
C ASP A 344 -23.16 -1.14 80.05
N THR A 345 -23.38 -2.34 79.54
CA THR A 345 -24.69 -3.01 79.52
C THR A 345 -25.13 -3.43 80.91
N ASP A 346 -24.20 -3.74 81.81
CA ASP A 346 -24.46 -4.11 83.20
C ASP A 346 -24.21 -2.98 84.21
N ASN A 347 -23.76 -1.82 83.73
CA ASN A 347 -23.62 -0.56 84.46
C ASN A 347 -22.63 -0.68 85.64
N ASP A 348 -21.56 -1.43 85.42
CA ASP A 348 -20.50 -1.70 86.40
C ASP A 348 -19.36 -0.65 86.35
N GLY A 349 -19.38 0.23 85.34
CA GLY A 349 -18.40 1.27 85.10
C GLY A 349 -17.27 0.87 84.15
N ALA A 350 -17.27 -0.36 83.61
CA ALA A 350 -16.40 -0.84 82.55
C ALA A 350 -17.17 -0.93 81.23
N PRO A 351 -16.65 -0.37 80.12
CA PRO A 351 -17.32 -0.50 78.84
C PRO A 351 -17.35 -1.95 78.30
N ASP A 352 -18.44 -2.34 77.67
CA ASP A 352 -18.71 -3.69 77.13
C ASP A 352 -17.58 -4.21 76.21
N TYR A 353 -16.90 -3.32 75.47
CA TYR A 353 -15.82 -3.72 74.55
C TYR A 353 -14.54 -4.19 75.26
N VAL A 354 -14.39 -3.91 76.56
CA VAL A 354 -13.29 -4.41 77.39
C VAL A 354 -13.58 -5.84 77.87
N GLU A 355 -14.85 -6.26 77.85
CA GLU A 355 -15.30 -7.58 78.29
C GLU A 355 -15.25 -8.61 77.14
N ASN A 356 -14.71 -9.81 77.41
CA ASN A 356 -14.62 -10.86 76.38
C ASN A 356 -15.97 -11.55 76.07
N ILE A 357 -16.98 -11.37 76.93
CA ILE A 357 -18.38 -11.80 76.75
C ILE A 357 -19.22 -10.82 77.57
N ALA A 358 -20.22 -10.16 76.94
CA ALA A 358 -21.10 -9.20 77.61
C ALA A 358 -21.65 -9.74 78.94
N GLY A 359 -21.34 -9.03 80.04
CA GLY A 359 -21.79 -9.35 81.39
C GLY A 359 -21.01 -10.47 82.08
N THR A 360 -19.70 -10.56 81.85
CA THR A 360 -18.85 -11.55 82.56
C THR A 360 -17.52 -10.96 83.03
N ASP A 361 -17.58 -9.99 83.94
CA ASP A 361 -16.40 -9.65 84.75
C ASP A 361 -16.02 -10.82 85.70
N PRO A 362 -14.78 -11.33 85.64
CA PRO A 362 -14.23 -12.30 86.60
C PRO A 362 -14.02 -11.75 88.03
N THR A 363 -14.44 -10.53 88.40
CA THR A 363 -14.26 -9.97 89.75
C THR A 363 -15.49 -9.78 90.64
N ASP A 364 -16.70 -10.22 90.27
CA ASP A 364 -17.88 -10.22 91.18
C ASP A 364 -17.99 -11.49 92.06
N PRO A 365 -17.95 -11.38 93.42
CA PRO A 365 -18.00 -12.50 94.34
C PRO A 365 -19.43 -12.93 94.71
N LEU A 366 -20.27 -13.38 93.78
CA LEU A 366 -21.55 -14.03 94.14
C LEU A 366 -22.11 -14.97 93.05
N GLU A 367 -21.35 -16.01 92.65
CA GLU A 367 -21.95 -17.21 92.04
C GLU A 367 -21.58 -18.47 92.83
N THR A 368 -22.60 -19.15 93.35
CA THR A 368 -22.47 -20.51 93.90
C THR A 368 -21.88 -21.46 92.85
N PRO A 369 -20.88 -22.31 93.18
CA PRO A 369 -20.22 -23.13 92.19
C PRO A 369 -21.17 -24.18 91.58
N LYS A 370 -21.31 -24.17 90.26
CA LYS A 370 -22.01 -25.23 89.51
C LYS A 370 -21.17 -26.52 89.55
N PRO A 371 -21.80 -27.71 89.70
CA PRO A 371 -21.10 -28.97 89.88
C PRO A 371 -20.22 -29.31 88.68
N LYS A 372 -18.92 -29.50 88.93
CA LYS A 372 -17.91 -29.80 87.90
C LYS A 372 -17.73 -31.31 87.78
N THR A 373 -17.75 -31.80 86.54
CA THR A 373 -17.39 -33.20 86.23
C THR A 373 -15.98 -33.20 85.66
N ILE A 374 -15.07 -33.92 86.32
CA ILE A 374 -13.67 -34.04 85.89
C ILE A 374 -13.49 -35.39 85.21
N TYR A 375 -12.89 -35.37 84.02
CA TYR A 375 -12.50 -36.54 83.25
C TYR A 375 -10.98 -36.65 83.30
N GLU A 376 -10.48 -37.78 83.77
CA GLU A 376 -9.07 -38.14 83.66
C GLU A 376 -8.88 -39.04 82.44
N TYR A 377 -7.84 -38.77 81.66
CA TYR A 377 -7.53 -39.49 80.42
C TYR A 377 -6.16 -40.16 80.52
N ASP A 378 -5.96 -41.29 79.83
CA ASP A 378 -4.63 -41.90 79.64
C ASP A 378 -3.79 -41.11 78.61
N GLU A 379 -2.52 -41.47 78.46
CA GLU A 379 -1.59 -40.86 77.47
C GLU A 379 -2.04 -41.04 76.01
N LEU A 380 -3.07 -41.86 75.76
CA LEU A 380 -3.68 -42.08 74.45
C LEU A 380 -5.05 -41.38 74.31
N GLY A 381 -5.44 -40.55 75.29
CA GLY A 381 -6.64 -39.71 75.25
C GLY A 381 -7.96 -40.43 75.57
N ARG A 382 -7.93 -41.61 76.20
CA ARG A 382 -9.14 -42.36 76.59
C ARG A 382 -9.50 -42.11 78.05
N ILE A 383 -10.79 -41.96 78.36
CA ILE A 383 -11.28 -41.68 79.72
C ILE A 383 -10.95 -42.86 80.65
N LEU A 384 -10.12 -42.61 81.66
CA LEU A 384 -9.78 -43.55 82.73
C LEU A 384 -10.76 -43.46 83.91
N LYS A 385 -11.25 -42.26 84.24
CA LYS A 385 -12.12 -42.02 85.40
C LYS A 385 -12.98 -40.78 85.21
N ILE A 386 -14.22 -40.83 85.72
CA ILE A 386 -15.12 -39.67 85.81
C ILE A 386 -15.43 -39.43 87.28
N THR A 387 -15.11 -38.23 87.77
CA THR A 387 -15.45 -37.81 89.14
C THR A 387 -16.43 -36.65 89.09
N ARG A 388 -17.60 -36.82 89.72
CA ARG A 388 -18.61 -35.76 89.83
C ARG A 388 -18.48 -35.12 91.22
N ILE A 389 -18.06 -33.87 91.26
CA ILE A 389 -17.99 -33.09 92.49
C ILE A 389 -19.34 -32.38 92.62
N LYS A 390 -20.03 -32.63 93.73
CA LYS A 390 -21.29 -31.95 94.04
C LYS A 390 -21.04 -30.55 94.55
#